data_AF-A0A937XUG0-F1
#
_entry.id   AF-A0A937XUG0-F1
#
_cell.length_a   1.000
_cell.length_b   1.000
_cell.length_c   1.000
_cell.angle_alpha   90.00
_cell.angle_beta   90.00
_cell.angle_gamma   90.00
#
_symmetry.space_group_name_H-M   'P 1'
#
loop_
_entity.id
_entity.type
_entity.pdbx_description
1 polymer ?
#
loop_
_entity_poly.entity_id
_entity_poly.type
_entity_poly.pdbx_seq_one_letter_code
_entity_poly.pdbx_strand_id
1 'polypeptide(L)' 'FGGPALHYFALALTIGILFGIYSSVLVMAPLVRWLGVKREDLVKPVKERKEEAVV' A
#
# COMPACT_ATOMS: atom_id res chain seq x y z
N PHE A 1 25.59 15.00 -16.23
CA PHE A 1 24.59 15.71 -15.40
C PHE A 1 23.36 15.89 -16.26
N GLY A 2 22.20 15.37 -15.86
CA GLY A 2 20.96 15.56 -16.64
C GLY A 2 20.67 17.06 -16.69
N GLY A 3 20.44 17.61 -17.87
CA GLY A 3 20.20 19.06 -18.05
C GLY A 3 19.06 19.59 -17.15
N PRO A 4 18.85 20.91 -17.10
CA PRO A 4 17.91 21.55 -16.16
C PRO A 4 16.52 20.91 -16.11
N ALA A 5 16.00 20.42 -17.24
CA ALA A 5 14.73 19.68 -17.29
C ALA A 5 14.73 18.37 -16.46
N LEU A 6 15.79 17.58 -16.54
CA LEU A 6 15.92 16.32 -15.80
C LEU A 6 16.16 16.56 -14.30
N HIS A 7 16.81 17.67 -13.94
CA HIS A 7 17.07 18.02 -12.54
C HIS A 7 15.76 18.34 -11.79
N TYR A 8 14.91 19.19 -12.37
CA TYR A 8 13.60 19.50 -11.76
C TYR A 8 12.64 18.33 -11.78
N PHE A 9 12.68 17.49 -12.81
CA PHE A 9 11.91 16.25 -12.86
C PHE A 9 12.30 15.29 -11.73
N ALA A 10 13.61 15.06 -11.53
CA ALA A 10 14.11 14.23 -10.45
C ALA A 10 13.73 14.81 -9.08
N LEU A 11 13.86 16.13 -8.87
CA LEU A 11 13.43 16.79 -7.64
C LEU A 11 11.93 16.63 -7.38
N ALA A 12 11.08 16.79 -8.40
CA ALA A 12 9.65 16.59 -8.27
C ALA A 12 9.31 15.14 -7.85
N LEU A 13 9.98 14.15 -8.43
CA LEU A 13 9.83 12.75 -8.03
C LEU A 13 10.31 12.50 -6.60
N THR A 14 11.48 13.02 -6.21
CA THR A 14 12.01 12.84 -4.84
C THR A 14 11.08 13.46 -3.81
N ILE A 15 10.59 14.67 -4.06
CA ILE A 15 9.64 15.38 -3.19
C ILE A 15 8.33 14.58 -3.11
N GLY A 16 7.78 14.17 -4.24
CA GLY A 16 6.54 13.39 -4.29
C GLY A 16 6.63 12.07 -3.52
N ILE A 17 7.75 11.36 -3.62
CA ILE A 17 7.97 10.11 -2.89
C ILE A 17 8.08 10.38 -1.39
N LEU A 18 8.88 11.36 -0.96
CA LEU A 18 9.03 11.70 0.45
C LEU A 18 7.68 12.04 1.09
N PHE A 19 6.94 12.99 0.51
CA PHE A 19 5.62 13.35 1.04
C PHE A 19 4.61 12.20 0.91
N GLY A 20 4.68 11.40 -0.15
CA GLY A 20 3.80 10.26 -0.36
C GLY A 20 3.94 9.17 0.72
N ILE A 21 5.18 8.80 1.06
CA ILE A 21 5.42 7.76 2.09
C ILE A 21 5.08 8.26 3.49
N TYR A 22 5.44 9.51 3.82
CA TYR A 22 5.14 10.10 5.12
C TYR A 22 3.61 10.27 5.31
N SER A 23 2.89 10.65 4.25
CA SER A 23 1.43 10.74 4.25
C SER A 23 0.77 9.37 4.42
N SER A 24 1.26 8.35 3.71
CA SER A 24 0.69 7.00 3.77
C SER A 24 0.74 6.41 5.18
N VAL A 25 1.83 6.60 5.92
CA VAL A 25 1.93 6.05 7.28
C VAL A 25 1.07 6.84 8.28
N LEU A 26 1.11 8.17 8.21
CA LEU A 26 0.47 9.02 9.22
C LEU A 26 -1.03 9.18 9.00
N VAL A 27 -1.50 9.15 7.75
CA VAL A 27 -2.91 9.38 7.39
C VAL A 27 -3.65 8.06 7.18
N MET A 28 -3.04 7.07 6.53
CA MET A 28 -3.72 5.80 6.22
C MET A 28 -3.94 4.92 7.46
N ALA A 29 -2.99 4.89 8.41
CA ALA A 29 -3.13 4.11 9.65
C ALA A 29 -4.34 4.52 10.54
N PRO A 30 -4.57 5.81 10.84
CA PRO A 30 -5.78 6.23 11.55
C PRO A 30 -7.04 6.12 10.68
N LEU A 31 -6.95 6.33 9.36
CA LEU A 31 -8.08 6.13 8.44
C LEU A 31 -8.58 4.68 8.47
N VAL A 32 -7.69 3.70 8.38
CA VAL A 32 -8.01 2.27 8.46
C VAL A 32 -8.65 1.93 9.81
N ARG A 33 -8.14 2.51 10.91
CA ARG A 33 -8.74 2.33 12.25
C ARG A 33 -10.11 3.00 12.37
N TRP A 34 -10.33 4.15 11.73
CA TRP A 34 -11.59 4.87 11.79
C TRP A 34 -12.69 4.23 10.92
N LEU A 35 -12.32 3.73 9.73
CA LEU A 35 -13.20 2.94 8.84
C LEU A 35 -13.55 1.56 9.42
N GLY A 36 -13.00 1.19 10.58
CA GLY A 36 -13.35 -0.03 11.29
C GLY A 36 -12.93 -1.30 10.55
N VAL A 37 -11.90 -1.24 9.70
CA VAL A 37 -11.40 -2.38 8.93
C VAL A 37 -11.04 -3.51 9.90
N LYS A 38 -11.74 -4.64 9.79
CA LYS A 38 -11.49 -5.83 10.61
C LYS A 38 -10.52 -6.77 9.90
N ARG A 39 -9.86 -7.63 10.67
CA ARG A 39 -8.91 -8.62 10.14
C ARG A 39 -9.59 -9.57 9.16
N GLU A 40 -10.88 -9.83 9.36
CA GLU A 40 -11.70 -10.66 8.48
C GLU A 40 -11.84 -10.08 7.06
N ASP A 41 -11.81 -8.75 6.87
CA ASP A 41 -11.93 -8.11 5.55
C ASP A 41 -10.63 -8.17 4.73
N LEU A 42 -9.48 -8.25 5.41
CA LEU A 42 -8.16 -8.25 4.78
C LEU A 42 -7.65 -9.68 4.51
N VAL A 43 -8.12 -10.65 5.27
CA VAL A 43 -7.75 -12.06 5.12
C VAL A 43 -8.77 -12.72 4.19
N LYS A 44 -8.36 -13.05 2.96
CA LYS A 44 -9.17 -13.96 2.12
C LYS A 44 -9.35 -15.26 2.90
N PRO A 45 -10.59 -15.77 3.06
CA PRO A 45 -10.78 -17.06 3.70
C PRO A 45 -9.94 -18.08 2.94
N VAL A 46 -9.05 -18.76 3.67
CA VAL A 46 -8.29 -19.89 3.14
C VAL A 46 -9.36 -20.88 2.68
N LYS A 47 -9.52 -21.04 1.36
CA LYS A 47 -10.32 -22.14 0.83
C LYS A 47 -9.64 -23.40 1.34
N GLU A 48 -10.24 -24.03 2.35
CA GLU A 48 -9.90 -25.40 2.70
C GLU A 48 -9.98 -26.20 1.41
N ARG A 49 -8.81 -26.66 0.95
CA ARG A 49 -8.71 -27.60 -0.14
C ARG A 49 -9.46 -28.82 0.36
N LYS A 50 -10.73 -28.95 -0.08
CA LYS A 50 -11.54 -30.15 0.14
C LYS A 50 -10.63 -31.34 -0.14
N GLU A 51 -10.47 -32.18 0.88
CA GLU A 51 -9.92 -33.51 0.73
C GLU A 51 -10.68 -34.18 -0.42
N GLU A 52 -10.01 -34.31 -1.57
CA GLU A 52 -10.33 -35.35 -2.53
C GLU A 52 -9.79 -36.66 -1.95
N ALA A 53 -10.46 -37.13 -0.90
CA ALA A 53 -10.60 -38.55 -0.63
C ALA A 53 -11.77 -39.02 -1.52
N VAL A 54 -11.45 -39.39 -2.77
CA VAL A 54 -12.32 -40.27 -3.55
C VAL A 54 -11.61 -41.60 -3.64
N VAL A 55 -12.11 -42.51 -2.80
CA VAL A 55 -11.88 -43.96 -2.77
C VAL A 55 -12.28 -44.59 -4.10
#